data_AF-A0A540MD31-F1
#
_entry.id   AF-A0A540MD31-F1
#
_cell.length_a   1.000
_cell.length_b   1.000
_cell.length_c   1.000
_cell.angle_alpha   90.00
_cell.angle_beta   90.00
_cell.angle_gamma   90.00
#
_symmetry.space_group_name_H-M   'P 1'
#
loop_
_entity.id
_entity.type
_entity.pdbx_description
1 polymer ?
#
loop_
_entity_poly.entity_id
_entity_poly.type
_entity_poly.pdbx_seq_one_letter_code
_entity_poly.pdbx_strand_id
1 'polypeptide(L)'
;MGLSNGEVGATSHELLGAQAQIWNHMFQFINSMALKCAVQLGIPDVIHNHGQPISLSELIAALNVHPSRAHFVLRLMRILVHSDFFAQHHHVHRGCEDVEEEEAVVLYSLTPTSRLLLKDGPSNTTPLILMILDPVLTNPFHLMGAWLQMNGGDDPATIRTPFEMENGMPFWDLAAQEPRFGNLFNEAMEADSKLLGREWILHDWSDEESVKILKKCKEAILLSKNDEGKKKIIIIDIVVGHVDNKEKMVDKKSIETQLMFDMMMMSTVTGKERSESEWKKIFLAAGFTHYNITHMFGFRSLIELYP
;
A
#
# COMPACT_ATOMS: atom_id res chain seq x y z
N MET A 1 0.52 -41.44 -2.03
CA MET A 1 1.63 -41.70 -1.09
C MET A 1 1.17 -41.24 0.27
N GLY A 2 0.98 -42.17 1.20
CA GLY A 2 0.44 -41.88 2.53
C GLY A 2 1.50 -41.29 3.44
N LEU A 3 1.14 -40.24 4.18
CA LEU A 3 1.90 -39.75 5.31
C LEU A 3 1.28 -40.35 6.58
N SER A 4 2.00 -41.29 7.19
CA SER A 4 1.80 -41.64 8.59
C SER A 4 3.05 -41.22 9.34
N ASN A 5 2.90 -40.31 10.30
CA ASN A 5 3.36 -40.47 11.68
C ASN A 5 3.11 -39.18 12.48
N GLY A 6 2.25 -39.29 13.50
CA GLY A 6 2.56 -38.70 14.80
C GLY A 6 2.15 -37.26 15.11
N GLU A 7 1.22 -36.63 14.41
CA GLU A 7 0.61 -35.36 14.84
C GLU A 7 -0.91 -35.44 14.64
N VAL A 8 -1.68 -34.74 15.48
CA VAL A 8 -3.15 -34.69 15.42
C VAL A 8 -3.57 -34.44 13.97
N GLY A 9 -3.97 -35.51 13.28
CA GLY A 9 -3.94 -35.55 11.82
C GLY A 9 -5.03 -34.66 11.24
N ALA A 10 -4.64 -33.53 10.68
CA ALA A 10 -5.54 -32.71 9.87
C ALA A 10 -6.15 -33.60 8.77
N THR A 11 -7.46 -33.49 8.58
CA THR A 11 -8.20 -34.21 7.55
C THR A 11 -7.66 -33.85 6.16
N SER A 12 -7.83 -34.72 5.17
CA SER A 12 -7.37 -34.43 3.79
C SER A 12 -7.98 -33.14 3.22
N HIS A 13 -9.20 -32.78 3.64
CA HIS A 13 -9.84 -31.53 3.26
C HIS A 13 -9.16 -30.30 3.89
N GLU A 14 -8.79 -30.38 5.16
CA GLU A 14 -8.03 -29.32 5.85
C GLU A 14 -6.64 -29.13 5.21
N LEU A 15 -5.96 -30.23 4.85
CA LEU A 15 -4.67 -30.16 4.16
C LEU A 15 -4.78 -29.52 2.77
N LEU A 16 -5.83 -29.81 2.00
CA LEU A 16 -6.07 -29.17 0.70
C LEU A 16 -6.39 -27.68 0.84
N GLY A 17 -7.18 -27.30 1.85
CA GLY A 17 -7.45 -25.90 2.19
C GLY A 17 -6.18 -25.14 2.58
N ALA A 18 -5.36 -25.73 3.46
CA ALA A 18 -4.07 -25.16 3.85
C ALA A 18 -3.11 -25.04 2.65
N GLN A 19 -3.09 -26.03 1.76
CA GLN A 19 -2.31 -25.99 0.53
C GLN A 19 -2.74 -24.79 -0.33
N ALA A 20 -4.02 -24.63 -0.60
CA ALA A 20 -4.54 -23.50 -1.39
C ALA A 20 -4.18 -22.15 -0.76
N GLN A 21 -4.23 -22.04 0.57
CA GLN A 21 -3.83 -20.82 1.29
C GLN A 21 -2.34 -20.50 1.06
N ILE A 22 -1.45 -21.49 1.12
CA ILE A 22 -0.01 -21.31 0.84
C ILE A 22 0.21 -20.84 -0.60
N TRP A 23 -0.43 -21.48 -1.58
CA TRP A 23 -0.30 -21.09 -2.98
C TRP A 23 -0.81 -19.67 -3.24
N ASN A 24 -1.94 -19.31 -2.66
CA ASN A 24 -2.49 -17.97 -2.78
C ASN A 24 -1.51 -16.92 -2.24
N HIS A 25 -0.94 -17.15 -1.06
CA HIS A 25 0.05 -16.24 -0.48
C HIS A 25 1.32 -16.15 -1.33
N MET A 26 1.85 -17.29 -1.80
CA MET A 26 3.02 -17.34 -2.68
C MET A 26 2.80 -16.55 -3.99
N PHE A 27 1.58 -16.53 -4.52
CA PHE A 27 1.25 -15.80 -5.75
C PHE A 27 0.77 -14.36 -5.52
N GLN A 28 0.66 -13.87 -4.28
CA GLN A 28 0.18 -12.50 -4.01
C GLN A 28 0.99 -11.42 -4.73
N PHE A 29 2.31 -11.61 -4.91
CA PHE A 29 3.14 -10.64 -5.65
C PHE A 29 2.67 -10.44 -7.10
N ILE A 30 2.04 -11.46 -7.72
CA ILE A 30 1.49 -11.37 -9.08
C ILE A 30 0.37 -10.33 -9.12
N ASN A 31 -0.46 -10.23 -8.07
CA ASN A 31 -1.51 -9.21 -8.00
C ASN A 31 -0.91 -7.81 -7.98
N SER A 32 0.14 -7.58 -7.19
CA SER A 32 0.85 -6.30 -7.14
C SER A 32 1.49 -5.95 -8.49
N MET A 33 2.15 -6.91 -9.14
CA MET A 33 2.76 -6.68 -10.45
C MET A 33 1.73 -6.50 -11.57
N ALA A 34 0.57 -7.16 -11.49
CA ALA A 34 -0.56 -6.94 -12.38
C ALA A 34 -1.10 -5.51 -12.24
N LEU A 35 -1.25 -5.02 -11.01
CA LEU A 35 -1.66 -3.64 -10.73
C LEU A 35 -0.65 -2.64 -11.28
N LYS A 36 0.66 -2.84 -11.02
CA LYS A 36 1.74 -2.01 -11.58
C LYS A 36 1.66 -1.97 -13.11
N CYS A 37 1.48 -3.12 -13.75
CA CYS A 37 1.36 -3.23 -15.19
C CYS A 37 0.14 -2.46 -15.73
N ALA A 38 -1.02 -2.57 -15.07
CA ALA A 38 -2.22 -1.84 -15.47
C ALA A 38 -2.04 -0.32 -15.44
N VAL A 39 -1.37 0.19 -14.39
CA VAL A 39 -1.01 1.60 -14.25
C VAL A 39 -0.03 2.03 -15.34
N GLN A 40 1.02 1.25 -15.57
CA GLN A 40 2.03 1.55 -16.60
C GLN A 40 1.45 1.56 -18.02
N LEU A 41 0.50 0.66 -18.30
CA LEU A 41 -0.19 0.60 -19.58
C LEU A 41 -1.29 1.66 -19.74
N GLY A 42 -1.67 2.36 -18.66
CA GLY A 42 -2.74 3.36 -18.68
C GLY A 42 -4.14 2.76 -18.86
N ILE A 43 -4.35 1.50 -18.45
CA ILE A 43 -5.65 0.82 -18.58
C ILE A 43 -6.78 1.60 -17.93
N PRO A 44 -6.66 2.12 -16.67
CA PRO A 44 -7.71 2.91 -16.05
C PRO A 44 -8.10 4.13 -16.87
N ASP A 45 -7.10 4.87 -17.39
CA ASP A 45 -7.32 6.09 -18.17
C ASP A 45 -7.99 5.77 -19.52
N VAL A 46 -7.58 4.70 -20.20
CA VAL A 46 -8.19 4.27 -21.47
C VAL A 46 -9.68 3.94 -21.28
N ILE A 47 -10.02 3.18 -20.23
CA ILE A 47 -11.42 2.86 -19.92
C ILE A 47 -12.19 4.13 -19.55
N HIS A 48 -11.58 5.04 -18.76
CA HIS A 48 -12.19 6.30 -18.38
C HIS A 48 -12.53 7.18 -19.59
N ASN A 49 -11.54 7.38 -20.47
CA ASN A 49 -11.64 8.26 -21.63
C ASN A 49 -12.59 7.69 -22.70
N HIS A 50 -12.82 6.38 -22.72
CA HIS A 50 -13.82 5.76 -23.58
C HIS A 50 -15.26 6.16 -23.20
N GLY A 51 -15.51 6.53 -21.94
CA GLY A 51 -16.80 7.07 -21.47
C GLY A 51 -17.92 6.04 -21.22
N GLN A 52 -17.76 4.80 -21.67
CA GLN A 52 -18.69 3.69 -21.44
C GLN A 52 -17.93 2.36 -21.22
N PRO A 53 -18.60 1.26 -20.84
CA PRO A 53 -17.93 -0.04 -20.77
C PRO A 53 -17.27 -0.43 -22.11
N ILE A 54 -16.01 -0.84 -22.07
CA ILE A 54 -15.18 -1.10 -23.26
C ILE A 54 -15.01 -2.60 -23.51
N SER A 55 -15.02 -3.04 -24.77
CA SER A 55 -14.70 -4.43 -25.10
C SER A 55 -13.18 -4.71 -24.98
N LEU A 56 -12.80 -6.00 -24.91
CA LEU A 56 -11.38 -6.37 -24.90
C LEU A 56 -10.63 -5.91 -26.16
N SER A 57 -11.26 -6.01 -27.33
CA SER A 57 -10.64 -5.65 -28.61
C SER A 57 -10.40 -4.15 -28.71
N GLU A 58 -11.38 -3.33 -28.32
CA GLU A 58 -11.25 -1.88 -28.26
C GLU A 58 -10.20 -1.44 -27.24
N LEU A 59 -10.19 -2.08 -26.05
CA LEU A 59 -9.16 -1.83 -25.05
C LEU A 59 -7.77 -2.13 -25.62
N ILE A 60 -7.57 -3.32 -26.22
CA ILE A 60 -6.29 -3.69 -26.84
C ILE A 60 -5.91 -2.71 -27.96
N ALA A 61 -6.85 -2.24 -28.77
CA ALA A 61 -6.57 -1.30 -29.85
C ALA A 61 -6.17 0.09 -29.34
N ALA A 62 -6.75 0.52 -28.22
CA ALA A 62 -6.40 1.77 -27.56
C ALA A 62 -5.09 1.67 -26.76
N LEU A 63 -4.74 0.47 -26.30
CA LEU A 63 -3.44 0.19 -25.69
C LEU A 63 -2.39 0.04 -26.80
N ASN A 64 -1.26 0.74 -26.69
CA ASN A 64 -0.16 0.62 -27.65
C ASN A 64 0.64 -0.70 -27.47
N VAL A 65 -0.05 -1.84 -27.34
CA VAL A 65 0.55 -3.16 -27.15
C VAL A 65 0.91 -3.80 -28.48
N HIS A 66 2.04 -4.51 -28.51
CA HIS A 66 2.47 -5.20 -29.72
C HIS A 66 1.48 -6.33 -30.09
N PRO A 67 1.07 -6.48 -31.37
CA PRO A 67 0.05 -7.45 -31.79
C PRO A 67 0.33 -8.90 -31.34
N SER A 68 1.61 -9.33 -31.38
CA SER A 68 1.99 -10.68 -30.94
C SER A 68 1.79 -10.95 -29.43
N ARG A 69 1.57 -9.91 -28.63
CA ARG A 69 1.37 -9.98 -27.18
C ARG A 69 -0.03 -9.54 -26.74
N ALA A 70 -0.83 -8.99 -27.65
CA ALA A 70 -2.17 -8.45 -27.38
C ALA A 70 -3.08 -9.44 -26.64
N HIS A 71 -3.04 -10.72 -27.02
CA HIS A 71 -3.85 -11.77 -26.40
C HIS A 71 -3.53 -12.00 -24.91
N PHE A 72 -2.37 -11.57 -24.40
CA PHE A 72 -2.05 -11.65 -22.98
C PHE A 72 -2.78 -10.61 -22.11
N VAL A 73 -3.29 -9.51 -22.70
CA VAL A 73 -4.05 -8.47 -21.98
C VAL A 73 -5.28 -9.08 -21.30
N LEU A 74 -5.94 -10.06 -21.92
CA LEU A 74 -7.06 -10.77 -21.32
C LEU A 74 -6.68 -11.45 -19.98
N ARG A 75 -5.49 -12.04 -19.90
CA ARG A 75 -5.02 -12.71 -18.67
C ARG A 75 -4.77 -11.70 -17.56
N LEU A 76 -4.21 -10.54 -17.91
CA LEU A 76 -4.02 -9.43 -16.99
C LEU A 76 -5.36 -8.91 -16.47
N MET A 77 -6.33 -8.66 -17.36
CA MET A 77 -7.65 -8.19 -17.00
C MET A 77 -8.40 -9.17 -16.10
N ARG A 78 -8.28 -10.49 -16.32
CA ARG A 78 -8.90 -11.51 -15.44
C ARG A 78 -8.45 -11.38 -13.99
N ILE A 79 -7.15 -11.14 -13.75
CA ILE A 79 -6.62 -10.94 -12.39
C ILE A 79 -7.19 -9.65 -11.81
N LEU A 80 -7.17 -8.56 -12.57
CA LEU A 80 -7.61 -7.24 -12.09
C LEU A 80 -9.12 -7.18 -11.83
N VAL A 81 -9.93 -7.89 -12.62
CA VAL A 81 -11.37 -8.07 -12.38
C VAL A 81 -11.60 -8.89 -11.12
N HIS A 82 -10.90 -10.01 -10.96
CA HIS A 82 -10.99 -10.85 -9.76
C HIS A 82 -10.54 -10.10 -8.48
N SER A 83 -9.63 -9.14 -8.61
CA SER A 83 -9.19 -8.25 -7.52
C SER A 83 -10.04 -6.98 -7.36
N ASP A 84 -11.24 -6.95 -7.96
CA ASP A 84 -12.21 -5.84 -7.88
C ASP A 84 -11.72 -4.47 -8.39
N PHE A 85 -10.64 -4.44 -9.19
CA PHE A 85 -10.19 -3.21 -9.85
C PHE A 85 -11.09 -2.85 -11.03
N PHE A 86 -11.60 -3.84 -11.77
CA PHE A 86 -12.51 -3.60 -12.90
C PHE A 86 -13.74 -4.49 -12.79
N ALA A 87 -14.90 -3.96 -13.19
CA ALA A 87 -16.11 -4.76 -13.31
C ALA A 87 -16.20 -5.33 -14.72
N GLN A 88 -16.69 -6.57 -14.81
CA GLN A 88 -16.93 -7.28 -16.05
C GLN A 88 -18.44 -7.44 -16.25
N HIS A 89 -18.92 -7.07 -17.44
CA HIS A 89 -20.32 -7.17 -17.86
C HIS A 89 -20.43 -8.06 -19.10
N HIS A 90 -21.54 -8.78 -19.21
CA HIS A 90 -21.87 -9.57 -20.39
C HIS A 90 -23.00 -8.86 -21.15
N HIS A 91 -22.72 -8.40 -22.37
CA HIS A 91 -23.74 -7.80 -23.23
C HIS A 91 -24.19 -8.81 -24.28
N VAL A 92 -25.49 -9.10 -24.30
CA VAL A 92 -26.12 -9.89 -25.36
C VAL A 92 -26.65 -8.92 -26.42
N HIS A 93 -26.27 -9.10 -27.67
CA HIS A 93 -26.84 -8.32 -28.78
C HIS A 93 -28.28 -8.79 -29.01
N ARG A 94 -29.28 -8.08 -28.47
CA ARG A 94 -30.68 -8.39 -28.78
C ARG A 94 -31.00 -7.85 -30.18
N GLY A 95 -30.83 -8.69 -31.22
CA GLY A 95 -31.19 -8.28 -32.58
C GLY A 95 -30.95 -9.31 -33.68
N CYS A 96 -31.73 -10.39 -33.71
CA CYS A 96 -32.53 -10.92 -34.83
C CYS A 96 -32.78 -12.40 -34.56
N GLU A 97 -34.05 -12.80 -34.67
CA GLU A 97 -34.45 -14.22 -34.68
C GLU A 97 -33.64 -14.92 -35.80
N ASP A 98 -33.01 -16.06 -35.46
CA ASP A 98 -32.30 -16.99 -36.35
C ASP A 98 -30.74 -16.99 -36.38
N VAL A 99 -30.06 -16.99 -35.22
CA VAL A 99 -28.68 -17.55 -35.14
C VAL A 99 -28.49 -18.38 -33.86
N GLU A 100 -27.96 -19.60 -34.04
CA GLU A 100 -27.52 -20.52 -32.98
C GLU A 100 -26.32 -19.93 -32.21
N GLU A 101 -26.41 -19.93 -30.87
CA GLU A 101 -25.39 -19.51 -29.88
C GLU A 101 -24.72 -18.14 -30.13
N GLU A 102 -25.44 -17.05 -29.80
CA GLU A 102 -24.87 -15.70 -29.78
C GLU A 102 -23.77 -15.55 -28.70
N GLU A 103 -22.53 -15.29 -29.13
CA GLU A 103 -21.38 -15.04 -28.24
C GLU A 103 -21.58 -13.72 -27.48
N ALA A 104 -21.81 -13.79 -26.16
CA ALA A 104 -21.92 -12.62 -25.31
C ALA A 104 -20.60 -11.83 -25.29
N VAL A 105 -20.64 -10.56 -25.72
CA VAL A 105 -19.44 -9.70 -25.71
C VAL A 105 -19.16 -9.26 -24.28
N VAL A 106 -17.93 -9.52 -23.84
CA VAL A 106 -17.45 -9.11 -22.51
C VAL A 106 -17.02 -7.64 -22.55
N LEU A 107 -17.58 -6.84 -21.66
CA LEU A 107 -17.28 -5.41 -21.50
C LEU A 107 -16.68 -5.13 -20.11
N TYR A 108 -15.76 -4.17 -20.05
CA TYR A 108 -15.06 -3.76 -18.82
C TYR A 108 -15.41 -2.33 -18.42
N SER A 109 -15.58 -2.08 -17.12
CA SER A 109 -15.78 -0.73 -16.58
C SER A 109 -14.98 -0.50 -15.30
N LEU A 110 -14.76 0.77 -14.96
CA LEU A 110 -14.11 1.15 -13.70
C LEU A 110 -14.97 0.82 -12.48
N THR A 111 -14.34 0.36 -11.41
CA THR A 111 -14.89 0.28 -10.05
C THR A 111 -14.47 1.51 -9.25
N PRO A 112 -14.99 1.74 -8.02
CA PRO A 112 -14.45 2.77 -7.14
C PRO A 112 -12.93 2.64 -6.92
N THR A 113 -12.41 1.41 -6.86
CA THR A 113 -10.98 1.14 -6.67
C THR A 113 -10.12 1.61 -7.85
N SER A 114 -10.50 1.29 -9.09
CA SER A 114 -9.72 1.75 -10.26
C SER A 114 -9.87 3.24 -10.55
N ARG A 115 -10.88 3.92 -10.03
CA ARG A 115 -10.99 5.38 -10.12
C ARG A 115 -9.89 6.12 -9.35
N LEU A 116 -9.32 5.50 -8.31
CA LEU A 116 -8.14 6.02 -7.61
C LEU A 116 -6.87 5.94 -8.47
N LEU A 117 -6.89 5.21 -9.58
CA LEU A 117 -5.76 5.05 -10.50
C LEU A 117 -5.79 6.02 -11.68
N LEU A 118 -6.76 6.94 -11.73
CA LEU A 118 -6.87 7.93 -12.81
C LEU A 118 -5.84 9.04 -12.59
N LYS A 119 -5.06 9.36 -13.62
CA LYS A 119 -3.95 10.33 -13.52
C LYS A 119 -4.41 11.72 -13.14
N ASP A 120 -5.52 12.16 -13.75
CA ASP A 120 -6.12 13.48 -13.52
C ASP A 120 -7.14 13.48 -12.37
N GLY A 121 -7.26 12.35 -11.66
CA GLY A 121 -8.15 12.25 -10.51
C GLY A 121 -7.63 13.05 -9.31
N PRO A 122 -8.52 13.64 -8.49
CA PRO A 122 -8.13 14.34 -7.25
C PRO A 122 -7.46 13.42 -6.21
N SER A 123 -7.52 12.11 -6.44
CA SER A 123 -7.12 11.03 -5.55
C SER A 123 -6.18 10.03 -6.25
N ASN A 124 -5.37 10.52 -7.19
CA ASN A 124 -4.46 9.69 -7.98
C ASN A 124 -3.44 8.98 -7.07
N THR A 125 -3.49 7.65 -6.95
CA THR A 125 -2.53 6.85 -6.17
C THR A 125 -1.45 6.20 -7.01
N THR A 126 -1.42 6.46 -8.33
CA THR A 126 -0.47 5.81 -9.24
C THR A 126 1.01 6.06 -8.91
N PRO A 127 1.45 7.28 -8.52
CA PRO A 127 2.87 7.48 -8.19
C PRO A 127 3.29 6.66 -6.96
N LEU A 128 2.41 6.55 -5.96
CA LEU A 128 2.64 5.73 -4.76
C LEU A 128 2.77 4.24 -5.11
N ILE A 129 1.91 3.71 -5.99
CA ILE A 129 2.00 2.32 -6.47
C ILE A 129 3.31 2.07 -7.19
N LEU A 130 3.72 2.99 -8.07
CA LEU A 130 4.96 2.86 -8.84
C LEU A 130 6.20 2.95 -7.95
N MET A 131 6.17 3.79 -6.91
CA MET A 131 7.23 3.90 -5.90
C MET A 131 7.35 2.61 -5.08
N ILE A 132 6.28 2.18 -4.40
CA ILE A 132 6.29 1.01 -3.51
C ILE A 132 6.71 -0.26 -4.26
N LEU A 133 6.30 -0.38 -5.53
CA LEU A 133 6.63 -1.53 -6.38
C LEU A 133 7.90 -1.33 -7.22
N ASP A 134 8.68 -0.28 -7.00
CA ASP A 134 10.01 -0.11 -7.62
C ASP A 134 11.00 -1.13 -7.01
N PRO A 135 11.89 -1.74 -7.82
CA PRO A 135 12.91 -2.67 -7.32
C PRO A 135 13.73 -2.14 -6.14
N VAL A 136 13.96 -0.82 -6.08
CA VAL A 136 14.66 -0.16 -4.97
C VAL A 136 14.01 -0.47 -3.61
N LEU A 137 12.67 -0.54 -3.56
CA LEU A 137 11.91 -0.88 -2.35
C LEU A 137 11.53 -2.36 -2.25
N THR A 138 11.37 -3.08 -3.37
CA THR A 138 10.96 -4.49 -3.31
C THR A 138 12.12 -5.46 -3.12
N ASN A 139 13.31 -5.17 -3.65
CA ASN A 139 14.47 -6.07 -3.54
C ASN A 139 14.92 -6.33 -2.09
N PRO A 140 14.93 -5.33 -1.18
CA PRO A 140 15.31 -5.53 0.22
C PRO A 140 14.56 -6.68 0.93
N PHE A 141 13.31 -6.94 0.53
CA PHE A 141 12.50 -8.02 1.08
C PHE A 141 13.09 -9.43 0.81
N HIS A 142 13.89 -9.60 -0.23
CA HIS A 142 14.59 -10.85 -0.51
C HIS A 142 15.70 -11.15 0.51
N LEU A 143 16.21 -10.13 1.20
CA LEU A 143 17.32 -10.27 2.16
C LEU A 143 16.85 -10.47 3.60
N MET A 144 15.56 -10.30 3.89
CA MET A 144 15.04 -10.26 5.27
C MET A 144 15.39 -11.49 6.11
N GLY A 145 15.28 -12.69 5.53
CA GLY A 145 15.61 -13.92 6.25
C GLY A 145 17.08 -13.99 6.66
N ALA A 146 17.99 -13.57 5.77
CA ALA A 146 19.42 -13.50 6.07
C ALA A 146 19.72 -12.37 7.05
N TRP A 147 19.10 -11.21 6.86
CA TRP A 147 19.24 -10.03 7.74
C TRP A 147 18.85 -10.34 9.20
N LEU A 148 17.72 -11.01 9.43
CA LEU A 148 17.27 -11.43 10.77
C LEU A 148 18.24 -12.41 11.45
N GLN A 149 19.01 -13.17 10.66
CA GLN A 149 19.99 -14.13 11.15
C GLN A 149 21.40 -13.52 11.28
N MET A 150 21.62 -12.30 10.81
CA MET A 150 22.92 -11.67 10.93
C MET A 150 23.25 -11.47 12.40
N ASN A 151 24.44 -11.92 12.79
CA ASN A 151 25.01 -11.58 14.08
C ASN A 151 25.37 -10.08 14.07
N GLY A 152 24.44 -9.22 14.50
CA GLY A 152 24.66 -7.78 14.67
C GLY A 152 25.11 -7.45 16.09
N GLY A 153 26.05 -6.50 16.23
CA GLY A 153 26.62 -6.08 17.51
C GLY A 153 25.60 -5.49 18.49
N ASP A 154 25.94 -5.49 19.78
CA ASP A 154 25.05 -5.17 20.91
C ASP A 154 24.37 -3.78 20.86
N ASP A 155 24.67 -2.94 19.88
CA ASP A 155 24.12 -1.59 19.71
C ASP A 155 23.09 -1.52 18.56
N PRO A 156 21.79 -1.34 18.88
CA PRO A 156 20.73 -1.11 17.90
C PRO A 156 21.00 0.03 16.92
N ALA A 157 21.80 1.04 17.30
CA ALA A 157 22.13 2.17 16.44
C ALA A 157 23.08 1.81 15.28
N THR A 158 23.67 0.61 15.29
CA THR A 158 24.60 0.12 14.25
C THR A 158 23.96 -0.90 13.30
N ILE A 159 22.69 -1.25 13.53
CA ILE A 159 21.95 -2.19 12.70
C ILE A 159 21.55 -1.50 11.40
N ARG A 160 22.14 -1.95 10.29
CA ARG A 160 21.75 -1.53 8.94
C ARG A 160 20.41 -2.14 8.56
N THR A 161 19.56 -1.40 7.87
CA THR A 161 18.27 -1.92 7.38
C THR A 161 18.48 -2.88 6.20
N PRO A 162 17.54 -3.79 5.90
CA PRO A 162 17.57 -4.56 4.66
C PRO A 162 17.74 -3.69 3.41
N PHE A 163 17.11 -2.51 3.40
CA PHE A 163 17.26 -1.52 2.34
C PHE A 163 18.69 -1.04 2.17
N GLU A 164 19.36 -0.67 3.27
CA GLU A 164 20.75 -0.23 3.23
C GLU A 164 21.69 -1.34 2.76
N MET A 165 21.42 -2.59 3.12
CA MET A 165 22.24 -3.71 2.66
C MET A 165 22.11 -3.97 1.16
N GLU A 166 20.89 -3.87 0.60
CA GLU A 166 20.63 -4.08 -0.84
C GLU A 166 21.13 -2.91 -1.67
N ASN A 167 20.83 -1.68 -1.25
CA ASN A 167 21.10 -0.47 -2.04
C ASN A 167 22.45 0.19 -1.70
N GLY A 168 23.15 -0.26 -0.65
CA GLY A 168 24.46 0.22 -0.24
C GLY A 168 24.46 1.55 0.53
N MET A 169 23.30 2.16 0.75
CA MET A 169 23.14 3.41 1.50
C MET A 169 21.74 3.53 2.11
N PRO A 170 21.55 4.38 3.15
CA PRO A 170 20.25 4.64 3.75
C PRO A 170 19.23 5.21 2.76
N PHE A 171 17.94 5.02 3.05
CA PHE A 171 16.82 5.46 2.21
C PHE A 171 16.90 6.94 1.82
N TRP A 172 17.08 7.83 2.80
CA TRP A 172 17.12 9.27 2.57
C TRP A 172 18.33 9.70 1.73
N ASP A 173 19.47 9.01 1.88
CA ASP A 173 20.67 9.28 1.10
C ASP A 173 20.48 8.87 -0.35
N LEU A 174 19.83 7.73 -0.60
CA LEU A 174 19.49 7.27 -1.96
C LEU A 174 18.49 8.23 -2.61
N ALA A 175 17.42 8.60 -1.91
CA ALA A 175 16.41 9.52 -2.43
C ALA A 175 17.00 10.90 -2.79
N ALA A 176 18.01 11.37 -2.04
CA ALA A 176 18.71 12.61 -2.34
C ALA A 176 19.71 12.49 -3.50
N GLN A 177 20.39 11.36 -3.64
CA GLN A 177 21.45 11.16 -4.63
C GLN A 177 20.97 10.66 -5.99
N GLU A 178 19.83 9.96 -6.06
CA GLU A 178 19.28 9.35 -7.27
C GLU A 178 18.04 10.12 -7.75
N PRO A 179 18.16 11.07 -8.70
CA PRO A 179 17.05 11.94 -9.09
C PRO A 179 15.82 11.19 -9.60
N ARG A 180 16.00 10.04 -10.26
CA ARG A 180 14.89 9.20 -10.73
C ARG A 180 14.01 8.75 -9.57
N PHE A 181 14.62 8.22 -8.51
CA PHE A 181 13.89 7.70 -7.37
C PHE A 181 13.42 8.83 -6.44
N GLY A 182 14.25 9.85 -6.21
CA GLY A 182 13.87 11.03 -5.45
C GLY A 182 12.65 11.76 -6.02
N ASN A 183 12.58 11.93 -7.35
CA ASN A 183 11.41 12.52 -8.00
C ASN A 183 10.17 11.62 -7.84
N LEU A 184 10.32 10.31 -8.03
CA LEU A 184 9.21 9.36 -7.85
C LEU A 184 8.69 9.36 -6.40
N PHE A 185 9.57 9.46 -5.41
CA PHE A 185 9.20 9.61 -4.01
C PHE A 185 8.42 10.91 -3.78
N ASN A 186 8.92 12.05 -4.28
CA ASN A 186 8.26 13.33 -4.13
C ASN A 186 6.86 13.35 -4.79
N GLU A 187 6.74 12.78 -6.00
CA GLU A 187 5.44 12.63 -6.69
C GLU A 187 4.47 11.74 -5.90
N ALA A 188 4.97 10.63 -5.32
CA ALA A 188 4.18 9.76 -4.45
C ALA A 188 3.67 10.49 -3.20
N MET A 189 4.55 11.23 -2.51
CA MET A 189 4.18 11.98 -1.31
C MET A 189 3.22 13.14 -1.62
N GLU A 190 3.40 13.82 -2.75
CA GLU A 190 2.47 14.85 -3.21
C GLU A 190 1.09 14.27 -3.49
N ALA A 191 1.04 13.13 -4.19
CA ALA A 191 -0.21 12.48 -4.56
C ALA A 191 -0.98 11.97 -3.32
N ASP A 192 -0.27 11.39 -2.36
CA ASP A 192 -0.86 10.96 -1.08
C ASP A 192 -1.34 12.15 -0.23
N SER A 193 -0.58 13.24 -0.22
CA SER A 193 -0.94 14.48 0.48
C SER A 193 -2.19 15.12 -0.12
N LYS A 194 -2.39 15.05 -1.44
CA LYS A 194 -3.64 15.53 -2.08
C LYS A 194 -4.86 14.70 -1.67
N LEU A 195 -4.68 13.42 -1.42
CA LEU A 195 -5.77 12.52 -1.01
C LEU A 195 -6.24 12.79 0.43
N LEU A 196 -5.31 13.00 1.36
CA LEU A 196 -5.61 13.02 2.81
C LEU A 196 -5.19 14.31 3.53
N GLY A 197 -4.55 15.23 2.82
CA GLY A 197 -4.30 16.61 3.25
C GLY A 197 -3.18 16.80 4.28
N ARG A 198 -2.41 15.76 4.67
CA ARG A 198 -1.28 15.86 5.63
C ARG A 198 -0.28 14.71 5.45
N GLU A 199 0.97 14.96 5.86
CA GLU A 199 2.13 14.09 5.64
C GLU A 199 2.35 13.06 6.75
N TRP A 200 2.89 11.90 6.36
CA TRP A 200 3.49 10.88 7.22
C TRP A 200 4.83 11.40 7.74
N ILE A 201 5.10 11.31 9.04
CA ILE A 201 6.36 11.85 9.55
C ILE A 201 7.00 10.93 10.58
N LEU A 202 6.27 10.49 11.60
CA LEU A 202 6.92 9.87 12.76
C LEU A 202 7.10 8.35 12.62
N HIS A 203 6.38 7.71 11.71
CA HIS A 203 6.57 6.28 11.44
C HIS A 203 7.93 5.93 10.79
N ASP A 204 8.62 6.91 10.19
CA ASP A 204 9.91 6.72 9.54
C ASP A 204 11.09 6.66 10.52
N TRP A 205 10.88 7.12 11.75
CA TRP A 205 11.93 7.34 12.75
C TRP A 205 11.79 6.39 13.94
N SER A 206 12.93 6.05 14.54
CA SER A 206 12.97 5.32 15.82
C SER A 206 12.25 6.07 16.95
N ASP A 207 12.00 5.42 18.08
CA ASP A 207 11.33 6.04 19.23
C ASP A 207 12.16 7.20 19.78
N GLU A 208 13.48 7.06 19.85
CA GLU A 208 14.43 8.08 20.32
C GLU A 208 14.43 9.31 19.41
N GLU A 209 14.43 9.12 18.10
CA GLU A 209 14.39 10.18 17.10
C GLU A 209 13.03 10.88 17.08
N SER A 210 11.95 10.12 17.16
CA SER A 210 10.58 10.65 17.25
C SER A 210 10.41 11.55 18.46
N VAL A 211 10.94 11.17 19.62
CA VAL A 211 10.91 12.02 20.83
C VAL A 211 11.69 13.32 20.62
N LYS A 212 12.86 13.28 19.94
CA LYS A 212 13.64 14.49 19.64
C LYS A 212 12.87 15.43 18.69
N ILE A 213 12.24 14.88 17.65
CA ILE A 213 11.41 15.64 16.71
C ILE A 213 10.25 16.31 17.46
N LEU A 214 9.51 15.55 18.26
CA LEU A 214 8.38 16.04 19.03
C LEU A 214 8.76 17.15 20.01
N LYS A 215 9.91 17.05 20.68
CA LYS A 215 10.42 18.11 21.57
C LYS A 215 10.68 19.41 20.80
N LYS A 216 11.32 19.34 19.63
CA LYS A 216 11.53 20.51 18.77
C LYS A 216 10.22 21.12 18.28
N CYS A 217 9.25 20.29 17.88
CA CYS A 217 7.92 20.76 17.49
C CYS A 217 7.20 21.45 18.67
N LYS A 218 7.35 20.92 19.89
CA LYS A 218 6.83 21.51 21.12
C LYS A 218 7.42 22.91 21.36
N GLU A 219 8.73 23.06 21.25
CA GLU A 219 9.41 24.34 21.40
C GLU A 219 8.94 25.34 20.34
N ALA A 220 8.88 24.93 19.07
CA ALA A 220 8.46 25.78 17.95
C ALA A 220 7.02 26.29 18.12
N ILE A 221 6.07 25.43 18.53
CA ILE A 221 4.68 25.84 18.70
C ILE A 221 4.50 26.76 19.91
N LEU A 222 5.24 26.52 21.01
CA LEU A 222 5.21 27.39 22.17
C LEU A 222 5.73 28.80 21.84
N LEU A 223 6.75 28.91 20.99
CA LEU A 223 7.31 30.19 20.52
C LEU A 223 6.44 30.92 19.48
N SER A 224 5.48 30.24 18.85
CA SER A 224 4.59 30.86 17.88
C SER A 224 3.67 31.91 18.52
N LYS A 225 3.49 33.05 17.85
CA LYS A 225 2.67 34.20 18.33
C LYS A 225 1.18 34.08 17.98
N ASN A 226 0.71 32.93 17.53
CA ASN A 226 -0.71 32.72 17.21
C ASN A 226 -1.49 32.47 18.51
N ASP A 227 -2.19 33.50 18.98
CA ASP A 227 -3.02 33.46 20.20
C ASP A 227 -4.50 33.10 19.92
N GLU A 228 -4.92 33.04 18.66
CA GLU A 228 -6.34 32.84 18.29
C GLU A 228 -6.78 31.36 18.22
N GLY A 229 -5.86 30.40 18.41
CA GLY A 229 -6.17 28.97 18.37
C GLY A 229 -5.49 28.17 19.47
N LYS A 230 -6.10 27.05 19.90
CA LYS A 230 -5.44 26.08 20.78
C LYS A 230 -4.20 25.53 20.05
N LYS A 231 -3.01 25.91 20.52
CA LYS A 231 -1.73 25.36 20.07
C LYS A 231 -1.80 23.83 20.19
N LYS A 232 -1.67 23.14 19.07
CA LYS A 232 -1.61 21.67 19.01
C LYS A 232 -0.70 21.22 17.88
N ILE A 233 -0.05 20.09 18.06
CA ILE A 233 0.66 19.38 17.00
C ILE A 233 -0.30 18.35 16.43
N ILE A 234 -0.33 18.25 15.11
CA ILE A 234 -1.15 17.27 14.40
C ILE A 234 -0.20 16.27 13.75
N ILE A 235 -0.44 14.99 13.98
CA ILE A 235 0.25 13.87 13.34
C ILE A 235 -0.83 13.04 12.62
N ILE A 236 -0.53 12.59 11.41
CA ILE A 236 -1.32 11.55 10.74
C ILE A 236 -0.39 10.37 10.48
N ASP A 237 -0.55 9.31 11.28
CA ASP A 237 0.18 8.05 11.14
C ASP A 237 -0.76 6.88 11.52
N ILE A 238 -0.29 5.65 11.35
CA ILE A 238 -1.06 4.46 11.74
C ILE A 238 -1.02 4.29 13.26
N VAL A 239 -2.15 3.86 13.82
CA VAL A 239 -2.24 3.34 15.19
C VAL A 239 -2.60 1.86 15.08
N VAL A 240 -1.60 1.00 15.25
CA VAL A 240 -1.72 -0.43 14.99
C VAL A 240 -2.76 -1.07 15.90
N GLY A 241 -3.62 -1.90 15.31
CA GLY A 241 -4.60 -2.70 16.04
C GLY A 241 -5.87 -1.94 16.42
N HIS A 242 -5.99 -0.66 16.05
CA HIS A 242 -7.25 0.06 16.16
C HIS A 242 -8.05 -0.05 14.86
N VAL A 243 -9.34 -0.36 14.99
CA VAL A 243 -10.28 -0.46 13.87
C VAL A 243 -11.62 0.13 14.25
N ASP A 244 -12.22 0.86 13.33
CA ASP A 244 -13.54 1.46 13.49
C ASP A 244 -14.58 0.32 13.47
N ASN A 245 -15.22 0.02 14.61
CA ASN A 245 -16.11 -1.14 14.84
C ASN A 245 -17.40 -1.21 13.97
N LYS A 246 -17.47 -0.49 12.85
CA LYS A 246 -18.67 -0.36 12.03
C LYS A 246 -18.77 -1.44 10.95
N GLU A 247 -17.66 -2.02 10.44
CA GLU A 247 -17.71 -3.07 9.40
C GLU A 247 -16.52 -4.07 9.43
N LYS A 248 -16.78 -5.29 9.94
CA LYS A 248 -15.76 -6.35 10.17
C LYS A 248 -14.85 -6.72 8.98
N MET A 249 -15.30 -6.57 7.73
CA MET A 249 -14.51 -6.93 6.54
C MET A 249 -13.53 -5.82 6.11
N VAL A 250 -13.94 -4.55 6.23
CA VAL A 250 -13.06 -3.40 6.04
C VAL A 250 -11.97 -3.43 7.12
N ASP A 251 -12.35 -3.86 8.32
CA ASP A 251 -11.44 -3.95 9.47
C ASP A 251 -10.28 -4.93 9.23
N LYS A 252 -10.54 -6.11 8.65
CA LYS A 252 -9.48 -7.10 8.39
C LYS A 252 -8.46 -6.62 7.35
N LYS A 253 -8.92 -6.04 6.23
CA LYS A 253 -8.02 -5.49 5.19
C LYS A 253 -7.22 -4.29 5.71
N SER A 254 -7.85 -3.47 6.55
CA SER A 254 -7.19 -2.35 7.22
C SER A 254 -6.05 -2.84 8.12
N ILE A 255 -6.31 -3.81 9.01
CA ILE A 255 -5.26 -4.40 9.87
C ILE A 255 -4.13 -5.01 9.04
N GLU A 256 -4.46 -5.79 8.00
CA GLU A 256 -3.44 -6.37 7.12
C GLU A 256 -2.55 -5.29 6.49
N THR A 257 -3.15 -4.17 6.05
CA THR A 257 -2.42 -3.01 5.52
C THR A 257 -1.52 -2.39 6.59
N GLN A 258 -2.00 -2.19 7.82
CA GLN A 258 -1.20 -1.65 8.92
C GLN A 258 0.04 -2.50 9.21
N LEU A 259 -0.11 -3.83 9.23
CA LEU A 259 1.00 -4.76 9.45
C LEU A 259 1.98 -4.79 8.27
N MET A 260 1.49 -4.65 7.03
CA MET A 260 2.36 -4.53 5.86
C MET A 260 3.18 -3.24 5.88
N PHE A 261 2.61 -2.13 6.35
CA PHE A 261 3.34 -0.88 6.55
C PHE A 261 4.41 -1.02 7.63
N ASP A 262 4.13 -1.69 8.74
CA ASP A 262 5.14 -1.95 9.79
C ASP A 262 6.34 -2.75 9.25
N MET A 263 6.07 -3.79 8.47
CA MET A 263 7.10 -4.57 7.77
C MET A 263 7.88 -3.72 6.76
N MET A 264 7.22 -2.78 6.08
CA MET A 264 7.87 -1.84 5.16
C MET A 264 8.80 -0.89 5.91
N MET A 265 8.39 -0.36 7.06
CA MET A 265 9.22 0.50 7.91
C MET A 265 10.47 -0.24 8.37
N MET A 266 10.32 -1.44 8.92
CA MET A 266 11.46 -2.28 9.34
C MET A 266 12.46 -2.56 8.20
N SER A 267 11.96 -2.76 6.98
CA SER A 267 12.81 -3.03 5.82
C SER A 267 13.55 -1.79 5.32
N THR A 268 12.92 -0.62 5.40
CA THR A 268 13.32 0.59 4.65
C THR A 268 14.05 1.62 5.49
N VAL A 269 13.55 1.87 6.71
CA VAL A 269 13.96 2.97 7.59
C VAL A 269 14.12 2.47 9.04
N THR A 270 14.48 3.35 9.97
CA THR A 270 14.68 2.98 11.40
C THR A 270 13.39 3.00 12.21
N GLY A 271 12.28 3.42 11.61
CA GLY A 271 10.99 3.56 12.26
C GLY A 271 10.15 2.29 12.28
N LYS A 272 8.87 2.47 12.63
CA LYS A 272 7.87 1.41 12.83
C LYS A 272 6.46 2.01 12.89
N GLU A 273 5.46 1.19 12.64
CA GLU A 273 4.08 1.53 12.97
C GLU A 273 3.80 1.22 14.44
N ARG A 274 3.15 2.16 15.13
CA ARG A 274 3.04 2.11 16.60
C ARG A 274 1.63 1.78 17.05
N SER A 275 1.52 0.96 18.09
CA SER A 275 0.28 0.83 18.87
C SER A 275 -0.01 2.12 19.65
N GLU A 276 -1.26 2.32 20.10
CA GLU A 276 -1.59 3.46 20.96
C GLU A 276 -0.71 3.51 22.23
N SER A 277 -0.39 2.35 22.78
CA SER A 277 0.45 2.25 23.98
C SER A 277 1.89 2.74 23.75
N GLU A 278 2.42 2.55 22.54
CA GLU A 278 3.75 3.02 22.15
C GLU A 278 3.72 4.51 21.81
N TRP A 279 2.71 4.96 21.07
CA TRP A 279 2.45 6.39 20.85
C TRP A 279 2.39 7.17 22.16
N LYS A 280 1.63 6.66 23.15
CA LYS A 280 1.56 7.27 24.49
C LYS A 280 2.92 7.38 25.17
N LYS A 281 3.78 6.36 25.07
CA LYS A 281 5.13 6.39 25.66
C LYS A 281 5.98 7.50 25.06
N ILE A 282 5.97 7.64 23.72
CA ILE A 282 6.77 8.68 23.06
C ILE A 282 6.23 10.09 23.35
N PHE A 283 4.91 10.26 23.45
CA PHE A 283 4.30 11.54 23.81
C PHE A 283 4.71 11.98 25.22
N LEU A 284 4.63 11.07 26.18
CA LEU A 284 5.05 11.31 27.56
C LEU A 284 6.55 11.65 27.63
N ALA A 285 7.40 10.90 26.93
CA ALA A 285 8.85 11.16 26.87
C ALA A 285 9.20 12.50 26.20
N ALA A 286 8.36 12.97 25.28
CA ALA A 286 8.46 14.29 24.67
C ALA A 286 7.82 15.42 25.51
N GLY A 287 7.23 15.08 26.66
CA GLY A 287 6.64 16.05 27.60
C GLY A 287 5.21 16.47 27.27
N PHE A 288 4.47 15.70 26.47
CA PHE A 288 3.03 15.90 26.24
C PHE A 288 2.24 15.04 27.23
N THR A 289 1.31 15.67 27.96
CA THR A 289 0.47 14.98 28.95
C THR A 289 -0.95 14.73 28.47
N HIS A 290 -1.37 15.43 27.41
CA HIS A 290 -2.69 15.31 26.82
C HIS A 290 -2.56 15.09 25.31
N TYR A 291 -3.27 14.08 24.82
CA TYR A 291 -3.39 13.79 23.41
C TYR A 291 -4.82 13.32 23.09
N ASN A 292 -5.22 13.45 21.83
CA ASN A 292 -6.46 12.89 21.31
C ASN A 292 -6.13 12.08 20.05
N ILE A 293 -6.71 10.89 19.91
CA ILE A 293 -6.58 10.06 18.71
C ILE A 293 -7.96 9.91 18.10
N THR A 294 -8.08 10.18 16.81
CA THR A 294 -9.32 10.00 16.06
C THR A 294 -9.06 9.21 14.79
N HIS A 295 -9.77 8.11 14.63
CA HIS A 295 -9.68 7.23 13.47
C HIS A 295 -10.65 7.75 12.41
N MET A 296 -10.13 8.37 11.35
CA MET A 296 -10.97 9.05 10.36
C MET A 296 -10.47 8.95 8.91
N PHE A 297 -9.34 8.28 8.67
CA PHE A 297 -8.67 8.25 7.36
C PHE A 297 -8.34 6.81 6.94
N GLY A 298 -9.36 5.94 6.93
CA GLY A 298 -9.19 4.53 6.61
C GLY A 298 -8.33 3.80 7.64
N PHE A 299 -7.10 3.42 7.26
CA PHE A 299 -6.15 2.72 8.14
C PHE A 299 -5.28 3.68 8.99
N ARG A 300 -5.38 4.99 8.76
CA ARG A 300 -4.61 6.03 9.48
C ARG A 300 -5.43 6.70 10.58
N SER A 301 -4.72 7.31 11.52
CA SER A 301 -5.31 8.03 12.64
C SER A 301 -4.83 9.48 12.66
N LEU A 302 -5.72 10.39 13.02
CA LEU A 302 -5.40 11.75 13.39
C LEU A 302 -5.00 11.78 14.86
N ILE A 303 -3.77 12.18 15.17
CA ILE A 303 -3.28 12.32 16.53
C ILE A 303 -3.03 13.80 16.79
N GLU A 304 -3.68 14.33 17.83
CA GLU A 304 -3.52 15.70 18.28
C GLU A 304 -2.76 15.72 19.60
N LEU A 305 -1.63 16.41 19.65
CA LEU A 305 -0.84 16.60 20.87
C LEU A 305 -0.98 18.04 21.36
N TYR A 306 -1.17 18.20 22.68
CA TYR A 306 -1.37 19.49 23.31
C TYR A 306 -0.16 19.82 24.21
N PRO A 307 0.62 20.88 23.89
CA PRO A 307 1.87 21.22 24.56
C PRO A 307 1.71 21.65 26.03
#